data_AF-A0A0M0GH61-F1
#
_entry.id   AF-A0A0M0GH61-F1
#
_cell.length_a   1.000
_cell.length_b   1.000
_cell.length_c   1.000
_cell.angle_alpha   90.00
_cell.angle_beta   90.00
_cell.angle_gamma   90.00
#
_symmetry.space_group_name_H-M   'P 1'
#
loop_
_entity.id
_entity.type
_entity.pdbx_description
1 polymer ?
#
loop_
_entity_poly.entity_id
_entity_poly.type
_entity_poly.pdbx_seq_one_letter_code
_entity_poly.pdbx_strand_id
1 'polypeptide(L)'
;MNSHLMEIISREIVKTLPPKQKEIYEFVVGLEEELAQKASNSEEFMALLVKHSPHRQAAAHFNFSFGQLMMTMHEIEDIINRQLENKLNNVTWVELTDSPRAKKKRNKVKYFYFSINESHS
;
A
#
# COMPACT_ATOMS: atom_id res chain seq x y z
N MET A 1 2.87 -14.19 3.74
CA MET A 1 2.14 -12.99 4.26
C MET A 1 0.75 -12.97 3.64
N ASN A 2 -0.32 -12.69 4.38
CA ASN A 2 -1.68 -12.64 3.79
C ASN A 2 -1.91 -11.26 3.12
N SER A 3 -2.30 -11.29 1.84
CA SER A 3 -2.39 -10.13 0.95
C SER A 3 -3.36 -9.05 1.46
N HIS A 4 -4.48 -9.45 2.06
CA HIS A 4 -5.47 -8.50 2.60
C HIS A 4 -4.93 -7.66 3.75
N LEU A 5 -3.95 -8.17 4.47
CA LEU A 5 -3.36 -7.46 5.62
C LEU A 5 -2.28 -6.52 5.21
N MET A 6 -1.50 -6.91 4.21
CA MET A 6 -0.58 -6.00 3.56
C MET A 6 -1.36 -4.81 3.01
N GLU A 7 -2.52 -5.06 2.40
CA GLU A 7 -3.40 -3.99 1.95
C GLU A 7 -3.90 -3.10 3.11
N ILE A 8 -4.40 -3.68 4.20
CA ILE A 8 -4.87 -2.92 5.37
C ILE A 8 -3.74 -2.07 5.97
N ILE A 9 -2.57 -2.67 6.19
CA ILE A 9 -1.39 -2.00 6.77
C ILE A 9 -0.90 -0.88 5.83
N SER A 10 -0.78 -1.15 4.53
CA SER A 10 -0.37 -0.15 3.55
C SER A 10 -1.35 1.04 3.51
N ARG A 11 -2.66 0.78 3.52
CA ARG A 11 -3.69 1.85 3.58
C ARG A 11 -3.59 2.68 4.87
N GLU A 12 -3.24 2.07 5.99
CA GLU A 12 -3.05 2.77 7.25
C GLU A 12 -1.79 3.66 7.21
N ILE A 13 -0.67 3.14 6.70
CA ILE A 13 0.58 3.87 6.54
C ILE A 13 0.40 5.07 5.61
N VAL A 14 -0.30 4.92 4.49
CA VAL A 14 -0.56 6.04 3.57
C VAL A 14 -1.38 7.15 4.26
N LYS A 15 -2.24 6.82 5.23
CA LYS A 15 -2.98 7.83 6.00
C LYS A 15 -2.12 8.63 6.97
N THR A 16 -0.96 8.11 7.38
CA THR A 16 -0.04 8.82 8.29
C THR A 16 0.92 9.75 7.54
N LEU A 17 0.97 9.66 6.21
CA LEU A 17 1.80 10.55 5.39
C LEU A 17 1.40 12.02 5.59
N PRO A 18 2.39 12.95 5.53
CA PRO A 18 2.12 14.37 5.47
C PRO A 18 1.09 14.71 4.39
N PRO A 19 0.14 15.66 4.62
CA PRO A 19 -0.99 15.88 3.72
C PRO A 19 -0.60 16.09 2.25
N LYS A 20 0.48 16.84 2.01
CA LYS A 20 0.95 17.09 0.64
C LYS A 20 1.54 15.86 -0.03
N GLN A 21 2.33 15.09 0.72
CA GLN A 21 2.93 13.84 0.25
C GLN A 21 1.85 12.79 -0.04
N LYS A 22 0.85 12.70 0.84
CA LYS A 22 -0.32 11.83 0.64
C LYS A 22 -1.07 12.17 -0.65
N GLU A 23 -1.37 13.45 -0.86
CA GLU A 23 -2.08 13.91 -2.06
C GLU A 23 -1.31 13.57 -3.35
N ILE A 24 0.01 13.77 -3.34
CA ILE A 24 0.88 13.41 -4.47
C ILE A 24 0.86 11.90 -4.72
N TYR A 25 1.02 11.10 -3.67
CA TYR A 25 1.03 9.64 -3.75
C TYR A 25 -0.30 9.10 -4.30
N GLU A 26 -1.42 9.51 -3.70
CA GLU A 26 -2.75 9.06 -4.12
C GLU A 26 -3.06 9.47 -5.57
N PHE A 27 -2.60 10.64 -6.01
CA PHE A 27 -2.75 11.08 -7.40
C PHE A 27 -1.95 10.20 -8.37
N VAL A 28 -0.68 9.91 -8.07
CA VAL A 28 0.17 9.05 -8.93
C VAL A 28 -0.40 7.63 -8.98
N VAL A 29 -0.72 7.05 -7.82
CA VAL A 29 -1.31 5.70 -7.74
C VAL A 29 -2.64 5.63 -8.48
N GLY A 30 -3.48 6.66 -8.38
CA GLY A 30 -4.73 6.73 -9.14
C GLY A 30 -4.52 6.66 -10.65
N LEU A 31 -3.55 7.42 -11.18
CA LEU A 31 -3.17 7.36 -12.59
C LEU A 31 -2.62 5.98 -12.99
N GLU A 32 -1.80 5.37 -12.15
CA GLU A 32 -1.26 4.03 -12.40
C GLU A 32 -2.36 2.96 -12.38
N GLU A 33 -3.33 3.07 -11.48
CA GLU A 33 -4.45 2.14 -11.38
C GLU A 33 -5.38 2.26 -12.60
N GLU A 34 -5.63 3.46 -13.12
CA GLU A 34 -6.33 3.65 -14.40
C GLU A 34 -5.61 2.99 -15.58
N LEU A 35 -4.28 3.00 -15.59
CA LEU A 35 -3.48 2.33 -16.63
C LEU A 35 -3.48 0.81 -16.43
N ALA A 36 -3.41 0.34 -15.18
CA ALA A 36 -3.48 -1.07 -14.84
C ALA A 36 -4.82 -1.69 -15.26
N GLN A 37 -5.94 -0.97 -15.08
CA GLN A 37 -7.27 -1.40 -15.53
C GLN A 37 -7.39 -1.53 -17.05
N LYS A 38 -6.57 -0.79 -17.81
CA LYS A 38 -6.54 -0.84 -19.28
C LYS A 38 -5.60 -1.92 -19.81
N ALA A 39 -4.67 -2.39 -19.00
CA ALA A 39 -3.68 -3.39 -19.39
C ALA A 39 -4.22 -4.81 -19.23
N SER A 40 -3.98 -5.66 -20.23
CA SER A 40 -4.33 -7.07 -20.19
C SER A 40 -3.29 -7.91 -19.44
N ASN A 41 -2.05 -7.42 -19.39
CA ASN A 41 -0.91 -8.08 -18.74
C ASN A 41 0.15 -7.06 -18.29
N SER A 42 1.16 -7.55 -17.58
CA SER A 42 2.24 -6.72 -17.02
C SER A 42 3.07 -6.00 -18.09
N GLU A 43 3.30 -6.61 -19.25
CA GLU A 43 4.10 -6.00 -20.32
C GLU A 43 3.36 -4.80 -20.94
N GLU A 44 2.07 -4.97 -21.20
CA GLU A 44 1.20 -3.91 -21.67
C GLU A 44 1.10 -2.76 -20.65
N PHE A 45 1.00 -3.09 -19.35
CA PHE A 45 1.01 -2.10 -18.28
C PHE A 45 2.30 -1.26 -18.28
N MET A 46 3.47 -1.91 -18.38
CA MET A 46 4.75 -1.20 -18.46
C MET A 46 4.83 -0.29 -19.69
N ALA A 47 4.34 -0.74 -20.84
CA ALA A 47 4.26 0.09 -22.04
C ALA A 47 3.36 1.31 -21.84
N LEU A 48 2.22 1.14 -21.16
CA LEU A 48 1.29 2.23 -20.83
C LEU A 48 1.92 3.23 -19.85
N LEU A 49 2.67 2.78 -18.84
CA LEU A 49 3.38 3.66 -17.91
C LEU A 49 4.40 4.54 -18.63
N VAL A 50 5.18 3.98 -19.56
CA VAL A 50 6.13 4.76 -20.36
C VAL A 50 5.38 5.76 -21.24
N LYS A 51 4.35 5.30 -21.96
CA LYS A 51 3.60 6.12 -22.92
C LYS A 51 2.89 7.30 -22.27
N HIS A 52 2.21 7.06 -21.15
CA HIS A 52 1.40 8.07 -20.48
C HIS A 52 2.17 8.82 -19.40
N SER A 53 3.27 8.27 -18.88
CA SER A 53 4.15 8.91 -17.89
C SER A 53 3.38 9.54 -16.70
N PRO A 54 2.73 8.75 -15.83
CA PRO A 54 1.98 9.25 -14.67
C PRO A 54 2.74 10.27 -13.83
N HIS A 55 4.02 10.02 -13.58
CA HIS A 55 4.93 10.93 -12.89
C HIS A 55 5.06 12.30 -13.58
N ARG A 56 5.12 12.35 -14.91
CA ARG A 56 5.15 13.65 -15.60
C ARG A 56 3.83 14.41 -15.48
N GLN A 57 2.71 13.68 -15.51
CA GLN A 57 1.39 14.28 -15.32
C GLN A 57 1.23 14.84 -13.91
N ALA A 58 1.67 14.10 -12.89
CA ALA A 58 1.67 14.56 -11.50
C ALA A 58 2.57 15.78 -11.31
N ALA A 59 3.76 15.80 -11.93
CA ALA A 59 4.66 16.95 -11.86
C ALA A 59 3.98 18.21 -12.42
N ALA A 60 3.31 18.11 -13.57
CA ALA A 60 2.53 19.20 -14.13
C ALA A 60 1.36 19.62 -13.24
N HIS A 61 0.61 18.65 -12.68
CA HIS A 61 -0.54 18.90 -11.81
C HIS A 61 -0.15 19.67 -10.54
N PHE A 62 0.95 19.30 -9.90
CA PHE A 62 1.42 19.91 -8.66
C PHE A 62 2.40 21.08 -8.86
N ASN A 63 2.62 21.50 -10.11
CA ASN A 63 3.59 22.55 -10.48
C ASN A 63 5.02 22.26 -9.96
N PHE A 64 5.42 20.99 -10.05
CA PHE A 64 6.76 20.52 -9.71
C PHE A 64 7.56 20.31 -11.00
N SER A 65 8.88 20.50 -10.92
CA SER A 65 9.75 19.89 -11.91
C SER A 65 9.69 18.36 -11.79
N PHE A 66 9.98 17.65 -12.89
CA PHE A 66 10.01 16.19 -12.86
C PHE A 66 10.97 15.64 -11.79
N GLY A 67 12.15 16.27 -11.63
CA GLY A 67 13.11 15.89 -10.60
C GLY A 67 12.58 16.07 -9.18
N GLN A 68 11.91 17.19 -8.89
CA GLN A 68 11.29 17.44 -7.58
C GLN A 68 10.21 16.42 -7.26
N LEU A 69 9.39 16.05 -8.24
CA LEU A 69 8.39 15.01 -8.04
C LEU A 69 9.06 13.66 -7.75
N MET A 70 10.07 13.26 -8.53
CA MET A 70 10.76 11.99 -8.30
C MET A 70 11.42 11.93 -6.92
N MET A 71 12.04 13.03 -6.47
CA MET A 71 12.56 13.13 -5.11
C MET A 71 11.45 12.94 -4.06
N THR A 72 10.33 13.63 -4.25
CA THR A 72 9.17 13.51 -3.34
C THR A 72 8.61 12.09 -3.31
N MET A 73 8.52 11.42 -4.46
CA MET A 73 8.06 10.03 -4.55
C MET A 73 9.00 9.07 -3.81
N HIS A 74 10.32 9.23 -3.96
CA HIS A 74 11.27 8.42 -3.19
C HIS A 74 11.18 8.66 -1.69
N GLU A 75 11.03 9.91 -1.24
CA GLU A 75 10.81 10.20 0.17
C GLU A 75 9.54 9.53 0.71
N ILE A 76 8.46 9.54 -0.07
CA ILE A 76 7.21 8.86 0.27
C ILE A 76 7.43 7.35 0.39
N GLU A 77 8.06 6.74 -0.61
CA GLU A 77 8.39 5.30 -0.63
C GLU A 77 9.23 4.91 0.58
N ASP A 78 10.24 5.70 0.94
CA ASP A 78 11.09 5.46 2.12
C ASP A 78 10.30 5.53 3.43
N ILE A 79 9.38 6.50 3.55
CA ILE A 79 8.50 6.61 4.73
C ILE A 79 7.60 5.38 4.82
N ILE A 80 6.97 5.00 3.70
CA ILE A 80 6.07 3.84 3.65
C ILE A 80 6.83 2.57 4.03
N ASN A 81 7.99 2.33 3.41
CA ASN A 81 8.82 1.15 3.65
C ASN A 81 9.26 1.06 5.12
N ARG A 82 9.74 2.16 5.71
CA ARG A 82 10.14 2.20 7.11
C ARG A 82 8.99 1.90 8.06
N GLN A 83 7.81 2.49 7.81
CA GLN A 83 6.64 2.22 8.64
C GLN A 83 6.14 0.78 8.46
N LEU A 84 6.23 0.24 7.24
CA LEU A 84 5.83 -1.12 6.94
C LEU A 84 6.73 -2.12 7.68
N GLU A 85 8.05 -1.95 7.62
CA GLU A 85 9.00 -2.77 8.36
C GLU A 85 8.75 -2.71 9.87
N ASN A 86 8.56 -1.50 10.41
CA ASN A 86 8.26 -1.31 11.84
C ASN A 86 6.96 -1.99 12.26
N LYS A 87 5.89 -1.89 11.45
CA LYS A 87 4.62 -2.56 11.74
C LYS A 87 4.78 -4.07 11.62
N LEU A 88 5.41 -4.58 10.56
CA LEU A 88 5.63 -6.02 10.38
C LEU A 88 6.43 -6.66 11.52
N ASN A 89 7.43 -5.96 12.05
CA ASN A 89 8.22 -6.43 13.20
C ASN A 89 7.40 -6.49 14.51
N ASN A 90 6.30 -5.73 14.61
CA ASN A 90 5.50 -5.59 15.82
C ASN A 90 4.09 -6.23 15.70
N VAL A 91 3.82 -6.92 14.60
CA VAL A 91 2.51 -7.55 14.37
C VAL A 91 2.51 -8.97 14.92
N THR A 92 1.48 -9.28 15.71
CA THR A 92 1.16 -10.66 16.10
C THR A 92 0.04 -11.21 15.21
N TRP A 93 0.32 -12.32 14.52
CA TRP A 93 -0.62 -13.06 13.68
C TRP A 93 -0.90 -14.44 14.28
N VAL A 94 -2.13 -14.67 14.73
CA VAL A 94 -2.55 -15.99 15.23
C VAL A 94 -3.81 -16.45 14.49
N GLU A 95 -3.68 -17.53 13.73
CA GLU A 95 -4.84 -18.21 13.15
C GLU A 95 -5.55 -19.02 14.26
N LEU A 96 -6.83 -18.72 14.52
CA LEU A 96 -7.62 -19.31 15.61
C LEU A 96 -8.49 -20.50 15.15
N THR A 97 -8.33 -20.95 13.90
CA THR A 97 -9.15 -21.99 13.27
C THR A 97 -9.03 -23.36 13.92
N ASP A 98 -7.92 -23.65 14.61
CA ASP A 98 -7.73 -24.92 15.32
C ASP A 98 -8.20 -24.91 16.77
N SER A 99 -8.80 -23.82 17.26
CA SER A 99 -9.32 -23.79 18.61
C SER A 99 -10.45 -24.83 18.79
N PRO A 100 -10.53 -25.53 19.95
CA PRO A 100 -11.57 -26.52 20.22
C PRO A 100 -13.00 -25.94 20.17
N ARG A 101 -13.13 -24.60 20.22
CA ARG A 101 -14.41 -23.87 20.05
C ARG A 101 -14.82 -23.77 18.56
N ALA A 102 -13.87 -23.66 17.63
CA ALA A 102 -14.13 -23.58 16.19
C ALA A 102 -14.53 -24.94 15.59
N LYS A 103 -13.94 -26.05 16.09
CA LYS A 103 -14.24 -27.42 15.65
C LYS A 103 -15.70 -27.87 15.88
N LYS A 104 -16.45 -27.20 16.77
CA LYS A 104 -17.87 -27.48 17.05
C LYS A 104 -18.84 -26.90 16.01
N LYS A 105 -18.43 -25.94 15.19
CA LYS A 105 -19.27 -25.37 14.13
C LYS A 105 -18.82 -25.92 12.78
N ARG A 106 -19.70 -26.64 12.06
CA ARG A 106 -19.52 -27.11 10.67
C ARG A 106 -19.44 -25.98 9.63
N ASN A 107 -18.99 -24.78 10.02
CA ASN A 107 -18.84 -23.64 9.13
C ASN A 107 -17.37 -23.48 8.76
N LYS A 108 -17.08 -23.37 7.46
CA LYS A 108 -15.76 -23.08 6.87
C LYS A 108 -15.27 -21.65 7.16
N VAL A 109 -15.67 -21.05 8.28
CA VAL A 109 -15.28 -19.68 8.63
C VAL A 109 -13.92 -19.74 9.33
N LYS A 110 -12.93 -19.06 8.75
CA LYS A 110 -11.62 -18.92 9.36
C LYS A 110 -11.57 -17.70 10.27
N TYR A 111 -11.14 -17.89 11.52
CA TYR A 111 -10.95 -16.80 12.48
C TYR A 111 -9.46 -16.48 12.61
N PHE A 112 -9.12 -15.21 12.55
CA PHE A 112 -7.76 -14.72 12.72
C PHE A 112 -7.74 -13.65 13.82
N TYR A 113 -6.76 -13.72 14.70
CA TYR A 113 -6.44 -12.67 15.65
C TYR A 113 -5.28 -11.85 15.09
N PHE A 114 -5.49 -10.54 15.06
CA PHE A 114 -4.53 -9.54 14.63
C PHE A 114 -4.35 -8.52 15.74
N SER A 115 -3.10 -8.28 16.14
CA SER A 115 -2.74 -7.15 16.99
C SER A 115 -1.46 -6.50 16.48
N ILE A 116 -1.46 -5.17 16.46
CA ILE A 116 -0.26 -4.35 16.27
C ILE A 116 0.14 -3.86 17.65
N ASN A 117 1.33 -4.22 18.11
CA ASN A 117 1.87 -3.65 19.34
C ASN A 117 2.54 -2.32 18.98
N GLU A 118 1.87 -1.20 19.26
CA GLU A 118 2.50 0.12 19.10
C GLU A 118 3.46 0.35 20.27
N SER A 119 4.75 0.19 20.01
CA SER A 119 5.79 0.67 20.91
C SER A 119 5.80 2.20 20.83
N HIS A 120 5.03 2.88 21.69
CA HIS A 120 5.23 4.31 21.91
C HIS A 120 6.63 4.48 22.53
N SER A 121 7.56 5.05 21.78
CA SER A 121 8.85 5.58 22.25
C SER A 121 8.91 7.06 21.95
#